data_AF-A0A7J8HL54-F1
#
_entry.id   AF-A0A7J8HL54-F1
#
_cell.length_a   1.000
_cell.length_b   1.000
_cell.length_c   1.000
_cell.angle_alpha   90.00
_cell.angle_beta   90.00
_cell.angle_gamma   90.00
#
_symmetry.space_group_name_H-M   'P 1'
#
loop_
_entity.id
_entity.type
_entity.pdbx_description
1 polymer ?
#
loop_
_entity_poly.entity_id
_entity_poly.type
_entity_poly.pdbx_seq_one_letter_code
_entity_poly.pdbx_strand_id
1 'polypeptide(L)'
;MKMTVDFEECLKDSPRFRAALEEVEGDVAELELKLDKLVKLCIAMIDTGKAFCVANKQFMNGIRDLAQYSSNDTVVETSLTKFSDSLQEMINFHTILFDQTQRSIKAQLQNFVKEDLRKFKDAKKQFEKVSEEKENALVKNAQVQRNKQHEVEEATNILTATRKCFRHIALDYVLQINVLQSKRRSEILKSMLSFMYAHLAFFHQGYDLFSELGPYMKDLGAQLDRLVVDAAKEKREMEQKHSTIQQKVLEGRTKGD
;
A
#
# COMPACT_ATOMS: atom_id res chain seq x y z
N MET A 1 -4.30 13.06 28.95
CA MET A 1 -3.97 11.82 28.22
C MET A 1 -4.25 10.66 29.17
N LYS A 2 -5.10 9.71 28.81
CA LYS A 2 -5.38 8.56 29.69
C LYS A 2 -4.15 7.65 29.64
N MET A 3 -3.42 7.54 30.74
CA MET A 3 -2.28 6.62 30.84
C MET A 3 -2.80 5.19 30.79
N THR A 4 -2.15 4.36 29.98
CA THR A 4 -2.53 2.95 29.82
C THR A 4 -1.98 2.13 30.99
N VAL A 5 -0.76 2.48 31.43
CA VAL A 5 -0.09 1.87 32.59
C VAL A 5 0.41 2.99 33.49
N ASP A 6 0.12 2.88 34.79
CA ASP A 6 0.45 3.87 35.82
C ASP A 6 1.91 3.69 36.30
N PHE A 7 2.63 4.81 36.41
CA PHE A 7 4.00 4.83 36.96
C PHE A 7 4.03 4.50 38.46
N GLU A 8 3.01 4.86 39.24
CA GLU A 8 2.99 4.55 40.67
C GLU A 8 2.81 3.05 40.92
N GLU A 9 1.98 2.40 40.11
CA GLU A 9 1.76 0.95 40.20
C GLU A 9 3.00 0.14 39.80
N CYS A 10 3.84 0.65 38.90
CA CYS A 10 5.08 -0.03 38.51
C CYS A 10 6.09 -0.11 39.66
N LEU A 11 6.11 0.89 40.55
CA LEU A 11 6.99 0.90 41.73
C LEU A 11 6.54 -0.09 42.80
N LYS A 12 5.25 -0.40 42.84
CA LYS A 12 4.65 -1.40 43.74
C LYS A 12 4.84 -2.82 43.21
N ASP A 13 5.07 -2.98 41.91
CA ASP A 13 5.13 -4.27 41.22
C ASP A 13 3.95 -5.19 41.57
N SER A 14 2.75 -4.63 41.58
CA SER A 14 1.55 -5.34 42.01
C SER A 14 1.13 -6.40 40.98
N PRO A 15 0.40 -7.46 41.38
CA PRO A 15 -0.21 -8.39 40.42
C PRO A 15 -1.11 -7.69 39.40
N ARG A 16 -1.77 -6.60 39.81
CA ARG A 16 -2.56 -5.74 38.92
C ARG A 16 -1.69 -5.03 37.88
N PHE A 17 -0.54 -4.51 38.27
CA PHE A 17 0.43 -3.93 37.34
C PHE A 17 0.89 -4.97 36.31
N ARG A 18 1.23 -6.18 36.77
CA ARG A 18 1.65 -7.29 35.88
C ARG A 18 0.56 -7.70 34.88
N ALA A 19 -0.69 -7.80 35.33
CA ALA A 19 -1.81 -8.08 34.44
C ALA A 19 -2.03 -6.97 33.38
N ALA A 20 -1.88 -5.70 33.77
CA ALA A 20 -1.98 -4.58 32.83
C ALA A 20 -0.84 -4.57 31.80
N LEU A 21 0.37 -4.97 32.18
CA LEU A 21 1.48 -5.16 31.24
C LEU A 21 1.15 -6.27 30.23
N GLU A 22 0.69 -7.43 30.70
CA GLU A 22 0.35 -8.57 29.85
C GLU A 22 -0.73 -8.22 28.82
N GLU A 23 -1.77 -7.49 29.22
CA GLU A 23 -2.82 -7.00 28.32
C GLU A 23 -2.24 -6.11 27.21
N VAL A 24 -1.40 -5.14 27.58
CA VAL A 24 -0.75 -4.23 26.61
C VAL A 24 0.21 -4.98 25.69
N GLU A 25 0.98 -5.91 26.23
CA GLU A 25 1.92 -6.72 25.46
C GLU A 25 1.19 -7.59 24.42
N GLY A 26 0.06 -8.18 24.79
CA GLY A 26 -0.81 -8.92 23.88
C GLY A 26 -1.38 -8.04 22.76
N ASP A 27 -1.92 -6.86 23.11
CA ASP A 27 -2.44 -5.88 22.14
C ASP A 27 -1.35 -5.41 21.16
N VAL A 28 -0.14 -5.13 21.64
CA VAL A 28 0.98 -4.71 20.80
C VAL A 28 1.43 -5.85 19.87
N ALA A 29 1.47 -7.09 20.35
CA ALA A 29 1.80 -8.25 19.52
C ALA A 29 0.75 -8.49 18.42
N GLU A 30 -0.54 -8.35 18.73
CA GLU A 30 -1.58 -8.43 17.71
C GLU A 30 -1.44 -7.28 16.69
N LEU A 31 -1.23 -6.05 17.17
CA LEU A 31 -1.05 -4.89 16.31
C LEU A 31 0.09 -5.10 15.31
N GLU A 32 1.24 -5.59 15.76
CA GLU A 32 2.38 -5.91 14.89
C GLU A 32 1.99 -6.85 13.76
N LEU A 33 1.32 -7.96 14.09
CA LEU A 33 0.88 -8.95 13.10
C LEU A 33 -0.07 -8.35 12.06
N LYS A 34 -1.00 -7.48 12.48
CA LYS A 34 -1.93 -6.81 11.55
C LYS A 34 -1.20 -5.82 10.66
N LEU A 35 -0.28 -5.02 11.20
CA LEU A 35 0.50 -4.06 10.44
C LEU A 35 1.41 -4.74 9.41
N ASP A 36 2.11 -5.80 9.81
CA ASP A 36 2.94 -6.59 8.91
C ASP A 36 2.12 -7.23 7.79
N LYS A 37 0.95 -7.77 8.11
CA LYS A 37 0.01 -8.30 7.11
C LYS A 37 -0.43 -7.22 6.14
N LEU A 38 -0.80 -6.04 6.64
CA LEU A 38 -1.25 -4.92 5.80
C LEU A 38 -0.15 -4.46 4.84
N VAL A 39 1.09 -4.33 5.33
CA VAL A 39 2.23 -3.98 4.48
C VAL A 39 2.48 -5.03 3.39
N LYS A 40 2.40 -6.33 3.72
CA LYS A 40 2.54 -7.41 2.74
C LYS A 40 1.44 -7.34 1.67
N LEU A 41 0.19 -7.11 2.07
CA LEU A 41 -0.93 -6.96 1.13
C LEU A 41 -0.75 -5.74 0.22
N CYS A 42 -0.28 -4.62 0.78
CA CYS A 42 0.02 -3.42 -0.01
C CYS A 42 1.12 -3.66 -1.04
N ILE A 43 2.19 -4.37 -0.68
CA ILE A 43 3.27 -4.74 -1.61
C ILE A 43 2.70 -5.60 -2.74
N ALA A 44 1.93 -6.64 -2.41
CA ALA A 44 1.32 -7.51 -3.41
C ALA A 44 0.38 -6.75 -4.36
N MET A 45 -0.40 -5.81 -3.84
CA MET A 45 -1.27 -4.93 -4.63
C MET A 45 -0.46 -4.07 -5.61
N ILE A 46 0.63 -3.45 -5.13
CA ILE A 46 1.52 -2.63 -5.97
C ILE A 46 2.16 -3.49 -7.07
N ASP A 47 2.70 -4.67 -6.73
CA ASP A 47 3.40 -5.52 -7.68
C ASP A 47 2.45 -6.07 -8.75
N THR A 48 1.24 -6.45 -8.36
CA THR A 48 0.17 -6.84 -9.30
C THR A 48 -0.24 -5.66 -10.19
N GLY A 49 -0.37 -4.46 -9.62
CA GLY A 49 -0.67 -3.24 -10.37
C GLY A 49 0.42 -2.85 -11.38
N LYS A 50 1.69 -3.08 -11.03
CA LYS A 50 2.83 -2.90 -11.95
C LYS A 50 2.78 -3.90 -13.10
N ALA A 51 2.48 -5.17 -12.82
CA ALA A 51 2.30 -6.18 -13.87
C ALA A 51 1.15 -5.81 -14.83
N PHE A 52 0.04 -5.29 -14.29
CA PHE A 52 -1.04 -4.73 -15.10
C PHE A 52 -0.57 -3.57 -15.99
N CYS A 53 0.22 -2.63 -15.46
CA CYS A 53 0.77 -1.53 -16.24
C CYS A 53 1.71 -2.01 -17.36
N VAL A 54 2.49 -3.07 -17.12
CA VAL A 54 3.32 -3.71 -18.16
C VAL A 54 2.46 -4.30 -19.27
N ALA A 55 1.39 -5.03 -18.92
CA ALA A 55 0.44 -5.57 -19.89
C ALA A 55 -0.26 -4.46 -20.69
N ASN A 56 -0.71 -3.40 -20.02
CA ASN A 56 -1.29 -2.22 -20.69
C ASN A 56 -0.30 -1.56 -21.66
N LYS A 57 0.99 -1.46 -21.28
CA LYS A 57 2.02 -0.92 -22.17
C LYS A 57 2.22 -1.76 -23.42
N GLN A 58 2.18 -3.10 -23.29
CA GLN A 58 2.27 -4.00 -24.44
C GLN A 58 1.04 -3.86 -25.36
N PHE A 59 -0.16 -3.80 -24.79
CA PHE A 59 -1.39 -3.57 -25.55
C PHE A 59 -1.35 -2.23 -26.29
N MET A 60 -0.92 -1.17 -25.61
CA MET A 60 -0.73 0.15 -26.18
C MET A 60 0.27 0.15 -27.34
N ASN A 61 1.38 -0.60 -27.26
CA ASN A 61 2.31 -0.74 -28.37
C ASN A 61 1.63 -1.37 -29.60
N GLY A 62 0.77 -2.38 -29.41
CA GLY A 62 -0.02 -2.93 -30.51
C GLY A 62 -0.96 -1.91 -31.16
N ILE A 63 -1.52 -0.97 -30.39
CA ILE A 63 -2.30 0.16 -30.93
C ILE A 63 -1.40 1.06 -31.79
N ARG A 64 -0.18 1.36 -31.34
CA ARG A 64 0.79 2.16 -32.11
C ARG A 64 1.22 1.46 -33.39
N ASP A 65 1.45 0.16 -33.36
CA ASP A 65 1.78 -0.63 -34.55
C ASP A 65 0.64 -0.59 -35.58
N LEU A 66 -0.61 -0.66 -35.12
CA LEU A 66 -1.79 -0.52 -35.98
C LEU A 66 -1.94 0.90 -36.55
N ALA A 67 -1.63 1.92 -35.76
CA ALA A 67 -1.59 3.31 -36.22
C ALA A 67 -0.56 3.46 -37.36
N GLN A 68 0.65 2.93 -37.16
CA GLN A 68 1.73 2.97 -38.14
C GLN A 68 1.39 2.19 -39.42
N TYR A 69 0.75 1.02 -39.30
CA TYR A 69 0.26 0.27 -40.45
C TYR A 69 -0.76 1.08 -41.27
N SER A 70 -1.55 1.92 -40.59
CA SER A 70 -2.60 2.73 -41.18
C SER A 70 -2.11 4.11 -41.65
N SER A 71 -0.82 4.31 -41.92
CA SER A 71 -0.24 5.61 -42.29
C SER A 71 -0.80 6.25 -43.57
N ASN A 72 -1.48 5.45 -44.41
CA ASN A 72 -2.21 5.96 -45.58
C ASN A 72 -3.64 6.43 -45.26
N ASP A 73 -4.14 6.14 -44.05
CA ASP A 73 -5.42 6.60 -43.52
C ASP A 73 -5.17 7.51 -42.32
N THR A 74 -5.08 8.80 -42.60
CA THR A 74 -4.77 9.83 -41.59
C THR A 74 -5.77 9.84 -40.44
N VAL A 75 -7.04 9.49 -40.66
CA VAL A 75 -8.06 9.48 -39.61
C VAL A 75 -7.76 8.34 -38.64
N VAL A 76 -7.51 7.14 -39.15
CA VAL A 76 -7.18 5.96 -38.32
C VAL A 76 -5.84 6.17 -37.59
N GLU A 77 -4.78 6.58 -38.30
CA GLU A 77 -3.46 6.82 -37.71
C GLU A 77 -3.52 7.84 -36.57
N THR A 78 -4.13 9.00 -36.81
CA THR A 78 -4.19 10.08 -35.82
C THR A 78 -5.02 9.67 -34.60
N SER A 79 -6.12 8.95 -34.81
CA SER A 79 -7.00 8.50 -33.72
C SER A 79 -6.34 7.48 -32.82
N LEU A 80 -5.72 6.46 -33.40
CA LEU A 80 -5.02 5.42 -32.65
C LEU A 80 -3.80 6.00 -31.92
N THR A 81 -3.06 6.92 -32.55
CA THR A 81 -1.94 7.62 -31.89
C THR A 81 -2.43 8.41 -30.67
N LYS A 82 -3.48 9.21 -30.81
CA LYS A 82 -4.02 10.03 -29.72
C LYS A 82 -4.54 9.18 -28.55
N PHE A 83 -5.23 8.08 -28.84
CA PHE A 83 -5.66 7.15 -27.79
C PHE A 83 -4.47 6.46 -27.12
N SER A 84 -3.45 6.07 -27.88
CA SER A 84 -2.24 5.52 -27.30
C SER A 84 -1.53 6.50 -26.37
N ASP A 85 -1.47 7.79 -26.70
CA ASP A 85 -0.83 8.79 -25.86
C ASP A 85 -1.61 9.01 -24.55
N SER A 86 -2.95 9.08 -24.60
CA SER A 86 -3.77 9.15 -23.39
C SER A 86 -3.61 7.89 -22.50
N LEU A 87 -3.51 6.71 -23.10
CA LEU A 87 -3.23 5.48 -22.33
C LEU A 87 -1.83 5.50 -21.68
N GLN A 88 -0.84 6.09 -22.35
CA GLN A 88 0.50 6.26 -21.78
C GLN A 88 0.47 7.17 -20.54
N GLU A 89 -0.29 8.27 -20.57
CA GLU A 89 -0.46 9.14 -19.41
C GLU A 89 -1.19 8.44 -18.26
N MET A 90 -2.22 7.64 -18.55
CA MET A 90 -2.86 6.80 -17.52
C MET A 90 -1.89 5.82 -16.84
N ILE A 91 -0.95 5.24 -17.59
CA ILE A 91 0.11 4.39 -17.03
C ILE A 91 1.07 5.21 -16.14
N ASN A 92 1.38 6.44 -16.53
CA ASN A 92 2.20 7.35 -15.73
C ASN A 92 1.52 7.68 -14.40
N PHE A 93 0.22 7.97 -14.41
CA PHE A 93 -0.55 8.23 -13.18
C PHE A 93 -0.60 7.01 -12.25
N HIS A 94 -0.78 5.79 -12.78
CA HIS A 94 -0.68 4.57 -11.98
C HIS A 94 0.70 4.42 -11.34
N THR A 95 1.77 4.73 -12.07
CA THR A 95 3.14 4.66 -11.55
C THR A 95 3.33 5.60 -10.37
N ILE A 96 2.83 6.84 -10.47
CA ILE A 96 2.83 7.82 -9.37
C ILE A 96 2.01 7.31 -8.18
N LEU A 97 0.80 6.77 -8.43
CA LEU A 97 -0.05 6.19 -7.39
C LEU A 97 0.68 5.09 -6.61
N PHE A 98 1.33 4.16 -7.31
CA PHE A 98 2.06 3.06 -6.68
C PHE A 98 3.24 3.55 -5.84
N ASP A 99 3.96 4.56 -6.32
CA ASP A 99 5.08 5.15 -5.60
C ASP A 99 4.62 5.89 -4.33
N GLN A 100 3.52 6.65 -4.41
CA GLN A 100 2.90 7.29 -3.24
C GLN A 100 2.31 6.27 -2.25
N THR A 101 1.68 5.21 -2.76
CA THR A 101 1.16 4.11 -1.94
C THR A 101 2.29 3.38 -1.21
N GLN A 102 3.41 3.15 -1.91
CA GLN A 102 4.59 2.55 -1.31
C GLN A 102 5.18 3.42 -0.19
N ARG A 103 5.27 4.74 -0.38
CA ARG A 103 5.75 5.64 0.69
C ARG A 103 4.77 5.70 1.87
N SER A 104 3.49 5.88 1.60
CA SER A 104 2.47 6.08 2.65
C SER A 104 2.24 4.82 3.49
N ILE A 105 2.17 3.64 2.88
CA ILE A 105 1.92 2.39 3.61
C ILE A 105 3.21 1.71 4.01
N LYS A 106 4.02 1.31 3.02
CA LYS A 106 5.21 0.49 3.27
C LYS A 106 6.21 1.29 4.11
N ALA A 107 6.62 2.49 3.71
CA ALA A 107 7.64 3.20 4.47
C ALA A 107 7.15 3.66 5.85
N GLN A 108 5.98 4.29 5.96
CA GLN A 108 5.52 4.80 7.27
C GLN A 108 5.20 3.68 8.26
N LEU A 109 4.42 2.66 7.87
CA LEU A 109 4.07 1.57 8.79
C LEU A 109 5.26 0.67 9.09
N GLN A 110 6.12 0.37 8.12
CA GLN A 110 7.34 -0.39 8.42
C GLN A 110 8.28 0.37 9.34
N ASN A 111 8.39 1.69 9.20
CA ASN A 111 9.20 2.49 10.12
C ASN A 111 8.61 2.46 11.54
N PHE A 112 7.29 2.58 11.69
CA PHE A 112 6.63 2.45 12.99
C PHE A 112 6.91 1.08 13.64
N VAL A 113 6.81 -0.01 12.87
CA VAL A 113 7.14 -1.37 13.34
C VAL A 113 8.64 -1.51 13.68
N LYS A 114 9.54 -1.04 12.81
CA LYS A 114 10.98 -1.21 13.00
C LYS A 114 11.58 -0.33 14.08
N GLU A 115 11.04 0.87 14.29
CA GLU A 115 11.61 1.85 15.22
C GLU A 115 10.86 1.89 16.54
N ASP A 116 9.54 2.12 16.55
CA ASP A 116 8.78 2.28 17.78
C ASP A 116 8.47 0.94 18.45
N LEU A 117 8.02 -0.08 17.69
CA LEU A 117 7.75 -1.40 18.27
C LEU A 117 9.05 -2.10 18.70
N ARG A 118 10.17 -1.90 17.98
CA ARG A 118 11.48 -2.43 18.41
C ARG A 118 11.92 -1.85 19.74
N LYS A 119 11.80 -0.52 19.94
CA LYS A 119 12.13 0.12 21.23
C LYS A 119 11.29 -0.43 22.38
N PHE A 120 9.99 -0.66 22.15
CA PHE A 120 9.12 -1.32 23.12
C PHE A 120 9.62 -2.74 23.46
N LYS A 121 9.98 -3.55 22.45
CA LYS A 121 10.51 -4.90 22.65
C LYS A 121 11.84 -4.93 23.40
N ASP A 122 12.74 -4.00 23.09
CA ASP A 122 14.03 -3.87 23.76
C ASP A 122 13.84 -3.49 25.25
N ALA A 123 12.93 -2.54 25.52
CA ALA A 123 12.56 -2.17 26.89
C ALA A 123 11.88 -3.31 27.65
N LYS A 124 10.99 -4.07 27.00
CA LYS A 124 10.37 -5.28 27.55
C LYS A 124 11.43 -6.30 27.97
N LYS A 125 12.38 -6.60 27.07
CA LYS A 125 13.46 -7.55 27.35
C LYS A 125 14.33 -7.12 28.54
N GLN A 126 14.64 -5.83 28.65
CA GLN A 126 15.38 -5.28 29.78
C GLN A 126 14.57 -5.39 31.08
N PHE A 127 13.28 -5.08 31.03
CA PHE A 127 12.37 -5.21 32.16
C PHE A 127 12.24 -6.66 32.65
N GLU A 128 12.06 -7.61 31.74
CA GLU A 128 11.99 -9.04 32.07
C GLU A 128 13.28 -9.52 32.75
N LYS A 129 14.44 -9.13 32.20
CA LYS A 129 15.75 -9.49 32.77
C LYS A 129 15.92 -8.98 34.20
N VAL A 130 15.66 -7.70 34.45
CA VAL A 130 15.83 -7.13 35.81
C VAL A 130 14.74 -7.62 36.76
N SER A 131 13.56 -7.98 36.23
CA SER A 131 12.51 -8.63 37.01
C SER A 131 12.95 -10.00 37.53
N GLU A 132 13.56 -10.81 36.67
CA GLU A 132 14.12 -12.12 37.04
C GLU A 132 15.28 -11.98 38.04
N GLU A 133 16.22 -11.06 37.79
CA GLU A 133 17.32 -10.76 38.72
C GLU A 133 16.82 -10.33 40.10
N LYS A 134 15.75 -9.53 40.15
CA LYS A 134 15.12 -9.11 41.41
C LYS A 134 14.50 -10.29 42.14
N GLU A 135 13.81 -11.18 41.45
CA GLU A 135 13.22 -12.38 42.04
C GLU A 135 14.30 -13.30 42.62
N ASN A 136 15.38 -13.53 41.87
CA ASN A 136 16.53 -14.31 42.34
C ASN A 136 17.18 -13.67 43.59
N ALA A 137 17.33 -12.34 43.62
CA ALA A 137 17.86 -11.64 44.78
C ALA A 137 16.92 -11.71 46.00
N LEU A 138 15.60 -11.69 45.80
CA LEU A 138 14.59 -11.87 46.85
C LEU A 138 14.69 -13.26 47.47
N VAL A 139 14.73 -14.31 46.62
CA VAL A 139 14.87 -15.70 47.06
C VAL A 139 16.17 -15.90 47.83
N LYS A 140 17.30 -15.43 47.29
CA LYS A 140 18.62 -15.52 47.96
C LYS A 140 18.57 -14.83 49.32
N ASN A 141 18.05 -13.61 49.41
CA ASN A 141 17.96 -12.87 50.67
C ASN A 141 17.06 -13.57 51.71
N ALA A 142 15.95 -14.16 51.28
CA ALA A 142 15.04 -14.89 52.16
C ALA A 142 15.62 -16.20 52.71
N GLN A 143 16.55 -16.83 51.97
CA GLN A 143 17.14 -18.13 52.33
C GLN A 143 18.41 -18.02 53.19
N VAL A 144 19.02 -16.83 53.32
CA VAL A 144 20.23 -16.68 54.13
C VAL A 144 19.95 -16.97 55.61
N GLN A 145 20.80 -17.78 56.24
CA GLN A 145 20.71 -18.08 57.66
C GLN A 145 21.10 -16.85 58.50
N ARG A 146 20.25 -16.48 59.47
CA ARG A 146 20.41 -15.26 60.29
C ARG A 146 21.70 -15.20 61.10
N ASN A 147 22.31 -16.35 61.40
CA ASN A 147 23.57 -16.45 62.14
C ASN A 147 24.81 -16.08 61.29
N LYS A 148 24.67 -15.98 59.96
CA LYS A 148 25.76 -15.63 59.05
C LYS A 148 25.71 -14.16 58.66
N GLN A 149 26.09 -13.29 59.60
CA GLN A 149 25.85 -11.85 59.51
C GLN A 149 26.44 -11.20 58.23
N HIS A 150 27.63 -11.64 57.80
CA HIS A 150 28.23 -11.18 56.53
C HIS A 150 27.44 -11.59 55.28
N GLU A 151 26.95 -12.85 55.22
CA GLU A 151 26.14 -13.32 54.09
C GLU A 151 24.78 -12.59 54.05
N VAL A 152 24.21 -12.26 55.22
CA VAL A 152 22.97 -11.48 55.33
C VAL A 152 23.16 -10.07 54.79
N GLU A 153 24.26 -9.42 55.15
CA GLU A 153 24.60 -8.08 54.68
C GLU A 153 24.82 -8.06 53.15
N GLU A 154 25.59 -9.01 52.62
CA GLU A 154 25.82 -9.15 51.18
C GLU A 154 24.51 -9.33 50.41
N ALA A 155 23.66 -10.29 50.83
CA ALA A 155 22.39 -10.55 50.16
C ALA A 155 21.43 -9.35 50.24
N THR A 156 21.45 -8.60 51.35
CA THR A 156 20.63 -7.39 51.53
C THR A 156 21.10 -6.25 50.63
N ASN A 157 22.41 -6.08 50.49
CA ASN A 157 23.01 -5.08 49.60
C ASN A 157 22.69 -5.37 48.13
N ILE A 158 22.83 -6.64 47.70
CA ILE A 158 22.45 -7.08 46.36
C ILE A 158 20.96 -6.81 46.11
N LEU A 159 20.08 -7.24 47.03
CA LEU A 159 18.64 -7.01 46.89
C LEU A 159 18.28 -5.52 46.79
N THR A 160 18.94 -4.69 47.59
CA THR A 160 18.72 -3.23 47.57
C THR A 160 19.14 -2.63 46.23
N ALA A 161 20.31 -3.02 45.71
CA ALA A 161 20.79 -2.58 44.41
C ALA A 161 19.86 -3.04 43.27
N THR A 162 19.46 -4.31 43.26
CA THR A 162 18.58 -4.86 42.21
C THR A 162 17.17 -4.25 42.26
N ARG A 163 16.62 -3.99 43.46
CA ARG A 163 15.34 -3.25 43.60
C ARG A 163 15.42 -1.83 43.04
N LYS A 164 16.54 -1.14 43.25
CA LYS A 164 16.76 0.20 42.67
C LYS A 164 16.84 0.12 41.14
N CYS A 165 17.61 -0.82 40.60
CA CYS A 165 17.71 -1.06 39.15
C CYS A 165 16.34 -1.38 38.55
N PHE A 166 15.58 -2.31 39.15
CA PHE A 166 14.24 -2.68 38.72
C PHE A 166 13.33 -1.47 38.60
N ARG A 167 13.30 -0.57 39.60
CA ARG A 167 12.46 0.62 39.58
C ARG A 167 12.80 1.54 38.40
N HIS A 168 14.08 1.76 38.12
CA HIS A 168 14.49 2.59 36.98
C HIS A 168 14.04 1.98 35.64
N ILE A 169 14.33 0.70 35.41
CA ILE A 169 13.97 0.03 34.16
C ILE A 169 12.45 -0.14 34.01
N ALA A 170 11.72 -0.38 35.10
CA ALA A 170 10.26 -0.45 35.09
C ALA A 170 9.63 0.89 34.67
N LEU A 171 10.16 2.01 35.17
CA LEU A 171 9.72 3.34 34.74
C LEU A 171 9.99 3.57 33.26
N ASP A 172 11.18 3.21 32.77
CA ASP A 172 11.52 3.30 31.34
C ASP A 172 10.58 2.45 30.49
N TYR A 173 10.26 1.24 30.93
CA TYR A 173 9.35 0.36 30.20
C TYR A 173 7.92 0.92 30.14
N VAL A 174 7.39 1.40 31.27
CA VAL A 174 6.07 2.07 31.33
C VAL A 174 6.04 3.34 30.47
N LEU A 175 7.15 4.08 30.41
CA LEU A 175 7.28 5.23 29.52
C LEU A 175 7.18 4.79 28.05
N GLN A 176 7.94 3.77 27.63
CA GLN A 176 7.88 3.27 26.25
C GLN A 176 6.49 2.75 25.87
N ILE A 177 5.81 2.06 26.79
CA ILE A 177 4.40 1.63 26.61
C ILE A 177 3.51 2.83 26.32
N ASN A 178 3.52 3.84 27.21
CA ASN A 178 2.61 4.98 27.09
C ASN A 178 2.93 5.82 25.85
N VAL A 179 4.21 5.96 25.47
CA VAL A 179 4.61 6.63 24.23
C VAL A 179 4.10 5.86 23.01
N LEU A 180 4.30 4.54 22.94
CA LEU A 180 3.81 3.71 21.84
C LEU A 180 2.28 3.80 21.69
N GLN A 181 1.55 3.67 22.81
CA GLN A 181 0.10 3.78 22.86
C GLN A 181 -0.40 5.15 22.40
N SER A 182 0.36 6.22 22.64
CA SER A 182 0.03 7.56 22.17
C SER A 182 0.23 7.75 20.67
N LYS A 183 1.29 7.16 20.12
CA LYS A 183 1.67 7.30 18.71
C LYS A 183 0.86 6.41 17.79
N ARG A 184 0.48 5.20 18.24
CA ARG A 184 -0.14 4.18 17.36
C ARG A 184 -1.31 4.73 16.55
N ARG A 185 -2.18 5.51 17.20
CA ARG A 185 -3.38 6.08 16.57
C ARG A 185 -3.00 7.07 15.47
N SER A 186 -2.07 7.98 15.74
CA SER A 186 -1.67 8.98 14.76
C SER A 186 -0.91 8.36 13.59
N GLU A 187 -0.02 7.40 13.83
CA GLU A 187 0.79 6.80 12.76
C GLU A 187 -0.07 5.97 11.79
N ILE A 188 -1.02 5.19 12.31
CA ILE A 188 -1.97 4.43 11.48
C ILE A 188 -2.84 5.39 10.65
N LEU A 189 -3.41 6.42 11.28
CA LEU A 189 -4.29 7.37 10.59
C LEU A 189 -3.53 8.20 9.54
N LYS A 190 -2.30 8.65 9.82
CA LYS A 190 -1.46 9.38 8.85
C LYS A 190 -1.18 8.54 7.61
N SER A 191 -0.82 7.28 7.81
CA SER A 191 -0.54 6.34 6.72
C SER A 191 -1.78 6.12 5.83
N MET A 192 -2.93 5.80 6.44
CA MET A 192 -4.18 5.60 5.69
C MET A 192 -4.66 6.87 5.01
N LEU A 193 -4.54 8.02 5.67
CA LEU A 193 -4.94 9.30 5.09
C LEU A 193 -4.07 9.66 3.88
N SER A 194 -2.76 9.47 3.98
CA SER A 194 -1.85 9.69 2.84
C SER A 194 -2.13 8.74 1.68
N PHE A 195 -2.50 7.49 1.96
CA PHE A 195 -2.95 6.54 0.94
C PHE A 195 -4.22 6.99 0.23
N MET A 196 -5.24 7.47 0.98
CA MET A 196 -6.48 7.98 0.39
C MET A 196 -6.24 9.23 -0.46
N TYR A 197 -5.36 10.13 -0.04
CA TYR A 197 -4.98 11.29 -0.85
C TYR A 197 -4.25 10.92 -2.14
N ALA A 198 -3.42 9.86 -2.13
CA ALA A 198 -2.79 9.37 -3.34
C ALA A 198 -3.83 8.85 -4.35
N HIS A 199 -4.84 8.12 -3.89
CA HIS A 199 -5.96 7.68 -4.73
C HIS A 199 -6.79 8.86 -5.25
N LEU A 200 -7.10 9.82 -4.39
CA LEU A 200 -7.84 11.03 -4.79
C LEU A 200 -7.12 11.75 -5.94
N ALA A 201 -5.81 11.97 -5.80
CA ALA A 201 -5.00 12.61 -6.83
C ALA A 201 -4.99 11.80 -8.14
N PHE A 202 -4.84 10.47 -8.06
CA PHE A 202 -4.89 9.58 -9.22
C PHE A 202 -6.21 9.70 -9.98
N PHE A 203 -7.35 9.65 -9.27
CA PHE A 203 -8.65 9.77 -9.91
C PHE A 203 -8.90 11.15 -10.52
N HIS A 204 -8.46 12.22 -9.86
CA HIS A 204 -8.54 13.57 -10.43
C HIS A 204 -7.72 13.70 -11.71
N GLN A 205 -6.47 13.23 -11.71
CA GLN A 205 -5.62 13.25 -12.91
C GLN A 205 -6.24 12.48 -14.08
N GLY A 206 -6.82 11.30 -13.80
CA GLY A 206 -7.53 10.53 -14.82
C GLY A 206 -8.79 11.23 -15.33
N TYR A 207 -9.57 11.84 -14.45
CA TYR A 207 -10.77 12.60 -14.83
C TYR A 207 -10.42 13.79 -15.73
N ASP A 208 -9.40 14.57 -15.38
CA ASP A 208 -8.97 15.74 -16.15
C ASP A 208 -8.52 15.31 -17.56
N LEU A 209 -7.68 14.25 -17.65
CA LEU A 209 -7.23 13.69 -18.92
C LEU A 209 -8.38 13.29 -19.84
N PHE A 210 -9.38 12.56 -19.34
CA PHE A 210 -10.52 12.12 -20.16
C PHE A 210 -11.52 13.24 -20.44
N SER A 211 -11.61 14.24 -19.57
CA SER A 211 -12.41 15.44 -19.82
C SER A 211 -11.83 16.25 -20.99
N GLU A 212 -10.50 16.37 -21.07
CA GLU A 212 -9.81 17.00 -22.20
C GLU A 212 -9.91 16.18 -23.50
N LEU A 213 -9.89 14.84 -23.40
CA LEU A 213 -10.06 13.95 -24.55
C LEU A 213 -11.51 13.89 -25.06
N GLY A 214 -12.49 14.16 -24.20
CA GLY A 214 -13.92 14.02 -24.48
C GLY A 214 -14.41 14.71 -25.76
N PRO A 215 -14.09 15.99 -26.01
CA PRO A 215 -14.47 16.67 -27.25
C PRO A 215 -13.96 15.97 -28.52
N TYR A 216 -12.73 15.46 -28.48
CA TYR A 216 -12.14 14.73 -29.60
C TYR A 216 -12.86 13.40 -29.87
N MET A 217 -13.17 12.63 -28.82
CA MET A 217 -13.93 11.38 -28.95
C MET A 217 -15.32 11.62 -29.54
N LYS A 218 -15.98 12.72 -29.16
CA LYS A 218 -17.28 13.11 -29.71
C LYS A 218 -17.19 13.43 -31.21
N ASP A 219 -16.17 14.19 -31.61
CA ASP A 219 -15.95 14.50 -33.03
C ASP A 219 -15.64 13.25 -33.85
N LEU A 220 -14.75 12.38 -33.35
CA LEU A 220 -14.45 11.10 -33.99
C LEU A 220 -15.70 10.23 -34.13
N GLY A 221 -16.57 10.19 -33.11
CA GLY A 221 -17.86 9.50 -33.18
C GLY A 221 -18.73 10.00 -34.35
N ALA A 222 -18.82 11.32 -34.53
CA ALA A 222 -19.56 11.89 -35.65
C ALA A 222 -18.90 11.63 -37.02
N GLN A 223 -17.57 11.50 -37.07
CA GLN A 223 -16.86 11.10 -38.28
C GLN A 223 -17.14 9.64 -38.65
N LEU A 224 -17.19 8.73 -37.66
CA LEU A 224 -17.52 7.32 -37.87
C LEU A 224 -18.91 7.15 -38.48
N ASP A 225 -19.91 7.91 -38.02
CA ASP A 225 -21.26 7.87 -38.59
C ASP A 225 -21.26 8.22 -40.10
N ARG A 226 -20.43 9.18 -40.51
CA ARG A 226 -20.29 9.56 -41.93
C ARG A 226 -19.61 8.47 -42.74
N LEU A 227 -18.53 7.89 -42.21
CA LEU A 227 -17.82 6.79 -42.88
C LEU A 227 -18.73 5.58 -43.13
N VAL A 228 -19.64 5.27 -42.21
CA VAL A 228 -20.63 4.20 -42.40
C VAL A 228 -21.60 4.52 -43.55
N VAL A 229 -22.06 5.77 -43.65
CA VAL A 229 -22.94 6.21 -44.75
C VAL A 229 -22.21 6.17 -46.09
N ASP A 230 -20.98 6.67 -46.13
CA ASP A 230 -20.15 6.69 -47.35
C ASP A 230 -19.85 5.27 -47.82
N ALA A 231 -19.45 4.36 -46.92
CA ALA A 231 -19.22 2.96 -47.24
C ALA A 231 -20.49 2.27 -47.78
N ALA A 232 -21.67 2.58 -47.23
CA ALA A 232 -22.93 2.05 -47.73
C ALA A 232 -23.26 2.57 -49.14
N LYS A 233 -22.95 3.84 -49.43
CA LYS A 233 -23.11 4.43 -50.76
C LYS A 233 -22.14 3.82 -51.76
N GLU A 234 -20.86 3.71 -51.42
CA GLU A 234 -19.84 3.09 -52.26
C GLU A 234 -20.17 1.65 -52.59
N LYS A 235 -20.62 0.86 -51.58
CA LYS A 235 -21.08 -0.51 -51.81
C LYS A 235 -22.19 -0.57 -52.86
N ARG A 236 -23.22 0.28 -52.75
CA ARG A 236 -24.33 0.33 -53.72
C ARG A 236 -23.84 0.69 -55.12
N GLU A 237 -22.96 1.68 -55.25
CA GLU A 237 -22.39 2.07 -56.53
C GLU A 237 -21.56 0.94 -57.15
N MET A 238 -20.79 0.20 -56.34
CA MET A 238 -20.01 -0.95 -56.77
C MET A 238 -20.90 -2.12 -57.22
N GLU A 239 -21.98 -2.41 -56.49
CA GLU A 239 -22.98 -3.42 -56.87
C GLU A 239 -23.68 -3.06 -58.20
N GLN A 240 -24.01 -1.79 -58.40
CA GLN A 240 -24.60 -1.29 -59.66
C GLN A 240 -23.62 -1.40 -60.83
N LYS A 241 -22.36 -0.99 -60.64
CA LYS A 241 -21.30 -1.13 -61.65
C LYS A 241 -21.07 -2.60 -62.00
N HIS A 242 -20.98 -3.47 -61.00
CA HIS A 242 -20.84 -4.91 -61.19
C HIS A 242 -22.00 -5.47 -62.03
N SER A 243 -23.25 -5.16 -61.66
CA SER A 243 -24.45 -5.61 -62.38
C SER A 243 -24.47 -5.13 -63.84
N THR A 244 -24.09 -3.87 -64.08
CA THR A 244 -24.05 -3.26 -65.42
C THR A 244 -23.00 -3.93 -66.31
N ILE A 245 -21.80 -4.20 -65.77
CA ILE A 245 -20.73 -4.89 -66.50
C ILE A 245 -21.15 -6.33 -66.81
N GLN A 246 -21.78 -7.02 -65.86
CA GLN A 246 -22.27 -8.38 -66.05
C GLN A 246 -23.31 -8.46 -67.19
N GLN A 247 -24.24 -7.51 -67.27
CA GLN A 247 -25.21 -7.42 -68.37
C GLN A 247 -24.52 -7.21 -69.72
N LYS A 248 -23.56 -6.28 -69.80
CA LYS A 248 -22.79 -6.04 -71.04
C LYS A 248 -22.02 -7.28 -71.52
N VAL A 249 -21.49 -8.09 -70.61
CA VAL A 249 -20.80 -9.35 -70.96
C VAL A 249 -21.79 -10.38 -71.53
N LEU A 250 -23.00 -10.47 -70.99
CA LEU A 250 -24.05 -11.36 -71.51
C LEU A 250 -24.52 -10.92 -72.91
N GLU A 251 -24.74 -9.62 -73.11
CA GLU A 251 -25.15 -9.04 -74.40
C GLU A 251 -24.06 -9.13 -75.47
N GLY A 252 -22.79 -9.02 -75.07
CA GLY A 252 -21.64 -9.20 -75.96
C GLY A 252 -21.44 -10.63 -76.46
N ARG A 253 -21.92 -11.63 -75.71
CA ARG A 253 -21.90 -13.05 -76.15
C ARG A 253 -23.01 -13.40 -77.12
N THR A 254 -24.15 -12.68 -77.10
CA THR A 254 -25.26 -12.92 -78.04
C THR A 254 -25.06 -12.37 -79.46
N LYS A 255 -23.97 -11.64 -79.74
CA LYS A 255 -23.65 -11.10 -81.08
C LYS A 255 -22.58 -11.90 -81.83
N GLY A 256 -22.23 -13.08 -81.34
CA GLY A 256 -21.14 -13.92 -81.87
C GLY A 256 -21.51 -15.38 -82.06
N ASP A 257 -22.74 -15.67 -82.49
CA ASP A 257 -23.17 -16.95 -83.07
C ASP A 257 -23.98 -16.67 -84.36
#